data_AF-A0A2W4ZX36-F1
#
_entry.id   AF-A0A2W4ZX36-F1
#
_cell.length_a   1.000
_cell.length_b   1.000
_cell.length_c   1.000
_cell.angle_alpha   90.00
_cell.angle_beta   90.00
_cell.angle_gamma   90.00
#
_symmetry.space_group_name_H-M   'P 1'
#
loop_
_entity.id
_entity.type
_entity.pdbx_description
1 polymer ?
#
loop_
_entity_poly.entity_id
_entity_poly.type
_entity_poly.pdbx_seq_one_letter_code
_entity_poly.pdbx_strand_id
1 'polypeptide(L)'
;MILFFPQYQAGFVPSNIPVGTPALRDLWKGAPGFAEVAIQPTDVDKPEEEGGIRFRRILKKQIQDSVDIVQAAKPDFIVTTGGDCGGSFASIAYMNEKYNGKIGVLWVDAHADIHSPSTSPSGNYHGMVMRNLMGHEAFDIQPALPLAPHQIGYLGLRDTEAEEDAVIAECAIPRFNAAEVMADNAPLDAVIDHFKKNGITHLYLHVDCDVMDEKFFPHVHVPEPDGLTLPRLLELLQYLRSKMPVAGCCLTEYA
;
A
#
# COMPACT_ATOMS: atom_id res chain seq x y z
N MET A 1 7.94 -14.74 -4.70
CA MET A 1 7.55 -15.01 -3.30
C MET A 1 6.15 -14.50 -3.08
N ILE A 2 5.35 -15.18 -2.27
CA ILE A 2 4.08 -14.66 -1.77
C ILE A 2 4.26 -14.37 -0.28
N LEU A 3 4.18 -13.10 0.10
CA LEU A 3 4.19 -12.67 1.49
C LEU A 3 2.74 -12.48 1.94
N PHE A 4 2.22 -13.41 2.71
CA PHE A 4 0.92 -13.27 3.34
C PHE A 4 1.09 -12.56 4.68
N PHE A 5 0.53 -11.37 4.81
CA PHE A 5 0.65 -10.55 6.00
C PHE A 5 -0.73 -10.18 6.53
N PRO A 6 -1.28 -10.95 7.48
CA PRO A 6 -2.64 -10.75 7.98
C PRO A 6 -2.73 -9.61 9.03
N GLN A 7 -1.96 -8.53 8.86
CA GLN A 7 -1.94 -7.38 9.79
C GLN A 7 -3.31 -6.70 9.80
N TYR A 8 -3.86 -6.43 10.97
CA TYR A 8 -5.13 -5.71 11.09
C TYR A 8 -5.04 -4.54 12.08
N GLN A 9 -3.95 -4.48 12.84
CA GLN A 9 -3.75 -3.52 13.90
C GLN A 9 -3.56 -2.10 13.33
N ALA A 10 -3.06 -1.93 12.11
CA ALA A 10 -2.79 -0.59 11.61
C ALA A 10 -4.03 0.14 11.12
N GLY A 11 -5.14 -0.56 10.85
CA GLY A 11 -6.42 0.05 10.45
C GLY A 11 -7.35 0.45 11.62
N PHE A 12 -7.11 -0.04 12.84
CA PHE A 12 -7.94 0.18 14.06
C PHE A 12 -9.44 0.40 13.83
N VAL A 13 -10.24 -0.66 13.90
CA VAL A 13 -11.60 -0.77 14.48
C VAL A 13 -11.78 -2.29 14.74
N PRO A 14 -12.94 -2.89 15.11
CA PRO A 14 -13.14 -4.31 14.81
C PRO A 14 -13.21 -4.42 13.28
N SER A 15 -12.04 -4.37 12.64
CA SER A 15 -11.91 -4.43 11.20
C SER A 15 -12.45 -5.77 10.74
N ASN A 16 -13.14 -5.79 9.60
CA ASN A 16 -13.50 -7.05 8.96
C ASN A 16 -12.26 -7.71 8.32
N ILE A 17 -11.10 -7.05 8.29
CA ILE A 17 -9.85 -7.57 7.69
C ILE A 17 -9.52 -8.99 8.19
N PRO A 18 -9.56 -9.32 9.49
CA PRO A 18 -9.37 -10.69 9.98
C PRO A 18 -10.41 -11.71 9.47
N VAL A 19 -11.57 -11.26 8.97
CA VAL A 19 -12.64 -12.08 8.38
C VAL A 19 -12.34 -12.41 6.91
N GLY A 20 -11.93 -11.43 6.10
CA GLY A 20 -11.59 -11.63 4.67
C GLY A 20 -10.22 -12.29 4.46
N THR A 21 -9.26 -12.01 5.34
CA THR A 21 -7.87 -12.47 5.26
C THR A 21 -7.69 -14.01 5.16
N PRO A 22 -8.47 -14.86 5.85
CA PRO A 22 -8.46 -16.32 5.65
C PRO A 22 -8.71 -16.77 4.21
N ALA A 23 -9.59 -16.09 3.45
CA ALA A 23 -9.85 -16.46 2.06
C ALA A 23 -8.61 -16.21 1.17
N LEU A 24 -7.89 -15.09 1.42
CA LEU A 24 -6.62 -14.82 0.76
C LEU A 24 -5.54 -15.84 1.17
N ARG A 25 -5.50 -16.23 2.45
CA ARG A 25 -4.59 -17.30 2.89
C ARG A 25 -4.83 -18.60 2.14
N ASP A 26 -6.10 -19.02 2.04
CA ASP A 26 -6.47 -20.28 1.39
C ASP A 26 -6.16 -20.28 -0.10
N LEU A 27 -6.27 -19.13 -0.76
CA LEU A 27 -5.86 -18.94 -2.15
C LEU A 27 -4.36 -19.16 -2.35
N TRP A 28 -3.52 -18.67 -1.42
CA TRP A 28 -2.08 -18.57 -1.63
C TRP A 28 -1.22 -19.61 -0.89
N LYS A 29 -1.74 -20.27 0.16
CA LYS A 29 -0.94 -21.17 1.03
C LYS A 29 -0.28 -22.34 0.31
N GLY A 30 -0.80 -22.74 -0.85
CA GLY A 30 -0.22 -23.80 -1.70
C GLY A 30 0.78 -23.29 -2.74
N ALA A 31 0.94 -21.97 -2.89
CA ALA A 31 1.80 -21.39 -3.91
C ALA A 31 3.29 -21.53 -3.55
N PRO A 32 4.17 -21.76 -4.54
CA PRO A 32 5.62 -21.78 -4.31
C PRO A 32 6.13 -20.47 -3.70
N GLY A 33 6.90 -20.59 -2.62
CA GLY A 33 7.47 -19.44 -1.92
C GLY A 33 6.45 -18.63 -1.11
N PHE A 34 5.35 -19.25 -0.68
CA PHE A 34 4.45 -18.71 0.33
C PHE A 34 5.18 -18.59 1.68
N ALA A 35 5.12 -17.41 2.28
CA ALA A 35 5.58 -17.12 3.62
C ALA A 35 4.53 -16.29 4.34
N GLU A 36 4.31 -16.58 5.62
CA GLU A 36 3.30 -15.93 6.43
C GLU A 36 3.95 -15.18 7.59
N VAL A 37 3.58 -13.92 7.75
CA VAL A 37 4.00 -13.10 8.90
C VAL A 37 3.13 -13.47 10.09
N ALA A 38 3.75 -13.89 11.18
CA ALA A 38 3.03 -14.21 12.40
C ALA A 38 2.52 -12.92 13.07
N ILE A 39 1.20 -12.79 13.21
CA ILE A 39 0.58 -11.69 13.95
C ILE A 39 0.20 -12.13 15.36
N GLN A 40 0.16 -11.18 16.28
CA GLN A 40 -0.31 -11.41 17.66
C GLN A 40 -1.68 -10.77 17.83
N PRO A 41 -2.69 -11.50 18.33
CA PRO A 41 -3.98 -10.92 18.63
C PRO A 41 -3.85 -9.78 19.65
N THR A 42 -4.52 -8.67 19.39
CA THR A 42 -4.67 -7.53 20.29
C THR A 42 -6.14 -7.23 20.60
N ASP A 43 -6.40 -6.69 21.79
CA ASP A 43 -7.71 -6.15 22.16
C ASP A 43 -7.91 -4.83 21.40
N VAL A 44 -8.76 -4.85 20.37
CA VAL A 44 -9.00 -3.68 19.52
C VAL A 44 -9.72 -2.56 20.25
N ASP A 45 -10.40 -2.85 21.35
CA ASP A 45 -11.10 -1.83 22.15
C ASP A 45 -10.15 -1.05 23.07
N LYS A 46 -8.88 -1.47 23.16
CA LYS A 46 -7.87 -0.89 24.07
C LYS A 46 -6.53 -0.72 23.36
N PRO A 47 -6.46 0.19 22.36
CA PRO A 47 -5.21 0.41 21.65
C PRO A 47 -4.19 1.01 22.61
N GLU A 48 -2.98 0.45 22.59
CA GLU A 48 -1.81 1.19 23.04
C GLU A 48 -1.57 2.33 22.04
N GLU A 49 -1.34 3.56 22.50
CA GLU A 49 -0.98 4.67 21.63
C GLU A 49 0.34 5.31 22.11
N GLU A 50 1.32 5.38 21.22
CA GLU A 50 2.64 5.93 21.54
C GLU A 50 3.15 6.78 20.36
N GLY A 51 3.40 8.08 20.62
CA GLY A 51 3.92 9.01 19.61
C GLY A 51 3.00 9.21 18.40
N GLY A 52 1.68 9.22 18.62
CA GLY A 52 0.68 9.43 17.55
C GLY A 52 0.37 8.18 16.72
N ILE A 53 0.82 6.99 17.15
CA ILE A 53 0.57 5.73 16.45
C ILE A 53 -0.07 4.73 17.41
N ARG A 54 -1.22 4.18 17.02
CA ARG A 54 -1.90 3.10 17.72
C ARG A 54 -1.23 1.75 17.45
N PHE A 55 -1.22 0.88 18.44
CA PHE A 55 -0.56 -0.43 18.43
C PHE A 55 0.92 -0.40 18.05
N ARG A 56 1.60 0.74 18.26
CA ARG A 56 2.96 0.98 17.78
C ARG A 56 3.94 -0.15 18.10
N ARG A 57 3.96 -0.66 19.33
CA ARG A 57 4.88 -1.74 19.73
C ARG A 57 4.67 -3.02 18.94
N ILE A 58 3.42 -3.45 18.74
CA ILE A 58 3.15 -4.68 18.00
C ILE A 58 3.34 -4.48 16.50
N LEU A 59 2.97 -3.32 15.96
CA LEU A 59 3.23 -2.96 14.56
C LEU A 59 4.73 -2.94 14.26
N LYS A 60 5.54 -2.31 15.11
CA LYS A 60 7.00 -2.33 15.01
C LYS A 60 7.54 -3.75 14.89
N LYS A 61 7.05 -4.65 15.75
CA LYS A 61 7.48 -6.06 15.73
C LYS A 61 7.07 -6.74 14.43
N GLN A 62 5.81 -6.65 14.02
CA GLN A 62 5.29 -7.35 12.84
C GLN A 62 5.91 -6.83 11.54
N ILE A 63 6.10 -5.50 11.43
CA ILE A 63 6.82 -4.88 10.31
C ILE A 63 8.26 -5.39 10.27
N GLN A 64 8.98 -5.43 11.39
CA GLN A 64 10.33 -5.98 11.44
C GLN A 64 10.36 -7.47 11.03
N ASP A 65 9.44 -8.29 11.53
CA ASP A 65 9.34 -9.70 11.16
C ASP A 65 9.14 -9.86 9.64
N SER A 66 8.29 -9.03 9.03
CA SER A 66 8.06 -9.05 7.58
C SER A 66 9.30 -8.63 6.78
N VAL A 67 10.06 -7.62 7.25
CA VAL A 67 11.34 -7.21 6.67
C VAL A 67 12.33 -8.37 6.71
N ASP A 68 12.47 -9.04 7.86
CA ASP A 68 13.40 -10.14 8.05
C ASP A 68 13.07 -11.33 7.12
N ILE A 69 11.79 -11.67 6.97
CA ILE A 69 11.33 -12.74 6.07
C ILE A 69 11.69 -12.41 4.61
N VAL A 70 11.40 -11.19 4.15
CA VAL A 70 11.66 -10.78 2.77
C VAL A 70 13.16 -10.73 2.48
N GLN A 71 13.96 -10.16 3.39
CA GLN A 71 15.41 -10.09 3.25
C GLN A 71 16.07 -11.47 3.24
N ALA A 72 15.56 -12.43 4.03
CA ALA A 72 16.04 -13.80 4.02
C ALA A 72 15.71 -14.53 2.71
N ALA A 73 14.50 -14.31 2.16
CA ALA A 73 14.04 -14.96 0.94
C ALA A 73 14.69 -14.41 -0.34
N LYS A 74 15.18 -13.16 -0.32
CA LYS A 74 15.80 -12.45 -1.46
C LYS A 74 15.03 -12.58 -2.79
N PRO A 75 13.71 -12.39 -2.81
CA PRO A 75 12.91 -12.62 -4.00
C PRO A 75 13.26 -11.64 -5.14
N ASP A 76 13.09 -12.09 -6.39
CA ASP A 76 13.11 -11.23 -7.58
C ASP A 76 11.74 -10.59 -7.88
N PHE A 77 10.67 -11.19 -7.34
CA PHE A 77 9.31 -10.70 -7.44
C PHE A 77 8.53 -11.05 -6.17
N ILE A 78 7.77 -10.09 -5.63
CA ILE A 78 6.93 -10.27 -4.43
C ILE A 78 5.48 -9.94 -4.75
N VAL A 79 4.57 -10.81 -4.31
CA VAL A 79 3.17 -10.48 -4.09
C VAL A 79 2.96 -10.40 -2.59
N THR A 80 2.54 -9.25 -2.07
CA THR A 80 2.10 -9.12 -0.66
C THR A 80 0.59 -9.11 -0.61
N THR A 81 -0.03 -9.85 0.31
CA THR A 81 -1.50 -9.92 0.37
C THR A 81 -2.02 -10.23 1.75
N GLY A 82 -3.28 -9.88 1.96
CA GLY A 82 -3.92 -9.88 3.26
C GLY A 82 -3.69 -8.56 3.97
N GLY A 83 -4.37 -8.41 5.10
CA GLY A 83 -4.11 -7.31 6.02
C GLY A 83 -4.36 -5.91 5.48
N ASP A 84 -4.00 -4.94 6.30
CA ASP A 84 -4.08 -3.50 6.01
C ASP A 84 -2.92 -2.98 5.12
N CYS A 85 -3.05 -1.76 4.62
CA CYS A 85 -2.05 -1.11 3.74
C CYS A 85 -0.64 -1.01 4.35
N GLY A 86 -0.55 -0.98 5.68
CA GLY A 86 0.70 -1.03 6.42
C GLY A 86 1.54 -2.28 6.13
N GLY A 87 0.90 -3.40 5.78
CA GLY A 87 1.56 -4.65 5.42
C GLY A 87 2.43 -4.59 4.16
N SER A 88 2.24 -3.57 3.32
CA SER A 88 3.00 -3.37 2.07
C SER A 88 4.42 -2.80 2.28
N PHE A 89 4.74 -2.30 3.48
CA PHE A 89 6.01 -1.62 3.76
C PHE A 89 7.24 -2.45 3.39
N ALA A 90 7.32 -3.70 3.87
CA ALA A 90 8.51 -4.53 3.71
C ALA A 90 8.81 -4.88 2.25
N SER A 91 7.77 -5.19 1.47
CA SER A 91 7.92 -5.56 0.06
C SER A 91 8.30 -4.37 -0.80
N ILE A 92 7.73 -3.18 -0.56
CA ILE A 92 8.09 -1.96 -1.29
C ILE A 92 9.52 -1.53 -0.94
N ALA A 93 9.87 -1.46 0.34
CA ALA A 93 11.19 -1.07 0.79
C ALA A 93 12.29 -1.99 0.23
N TYR A 94 12.08 -3.31 0.30
CA TYR A 94 13.01 -4.29 -0.25
C TYR A 94 13.15 -4.17 -1.77
N MET A 95 12.04 -4.00 -2.50
CA MET A 95 12.12 -3.85 -3.97
C MET A 95 12.81 -2.54 -4.35
N ASN A 96 12.61 -1.47 -3.60
CA ASN A 96 13.31 -0.21 -3.86
C ASN A 96 14.82 -0.37 -3.70
N GLU A 97 15.25 -1.03 -2.62
CA GLU A 97 16.65 -1.37 -2.36
C GLU A 97 17.23 -2.24 -3.49
N LYS A 98 16.56 -3.35 -3.81
CA LYS A 98 16.99 -4.32 -4.83
C LYS A 98 17.23 -3.67 -6.20
N TYR A 99 16.37 -2.73 -6.58
CA TYR A 99 16.46 -2.01 -7.85
C TYR A 99 17.22 -0.67 -7.73
N ASN A 100 17.93 -0.43 -6.63
CA ASN A 100 18.75 0.77 -6.40
C ASN A 100 17.98 2.08 -6.61
N GLY A 101 16.76 2.19 -6.06
CA GLY A 101 15.96 3.41 -6.16
C GLY A 101 15.21 3.56 -7.49
N LYS A 102 15.15 2.52 -8.32
CA LYS A 102 14.57 2.59 -9.68
C LYS A 102 13.21 1.94 -9.81
N ILE A 103 12.48 1.77 -8.70
CA ILE A 103 11.06 1.43 -8.73
C ILE A 103 10.20 2.70 -8.69
N GLY A 104 9.10 2.69 -9.44
CA GLY A 104 8.00 3.63 -9.30
C GLY A 104 6.84 2.91 -8.61
N VAL A 105 6.39 3.44 -7.49
CA VAL A 105 5.26 2.95 -6.72
C VAL A 105 4.00 3.61 -7.28
N LEU A 106 3.14 2.81 -7.90
CA LEU A 106 1.77 3.21 -8.21
C LEU A 106 0.88 2.79 -7.06
N TRP A 107 0.36 3.79 -6.37
CA TRP A 107 -0.58 3.64 -5.26
C TRP A 107 -2.00 3.72 -5.83
N VAL A 108 -2.64 2.56 -5.98
CA VAL A 108 -3.99 2.41 -6.53
C VAL A 108 -4.96 2.23 -5.38
N ASP A 109 -5.60 3.33 -4.99
CA ASP A 109 -6.19 3.50 -3.66
C ASP A 109 -7.24 4.63 -3.68
N ALA A 110 -8.23 4.59 -2.78
CA ALA A 110 -9.13 5.70 -2.50
C ALA A 110 -8.44 6.84 -1.71
N HIS A 111 -7.47 6.48 -0.86
CA HIS A 111 -6.75 7.34 0.09
C HIS A 111 -5.28 7.51 -0.29
N ALA A 112 -4.61 8.52 0.28
CA ALA A 112 -3.21 8.82 -0.06
C ALA A 112 -2.18 8.14 0.86
N ASP A 113 -2.60 7.68 2.05
CA ASP A 113 -1.78 7.00 3.05
C ASP A 113 -0.47 7.73 3.41
N ILE A 114 -0.48 9.06 3.33
CA ILE A 114 0.73 9.89 3.39
C ILE A 114 0.78 10.78 4.64
N HIS A 115 -0.11 10.57 5.60
CA HIS A 115 -0.01 11.24 6.88
C HIS A 115 1.27 10.88 7.63
N SER A 116 1.80 11.88 8.33
CA SER A 116 2.72 11.66 9.46
C SER A 116 1.93 11.35 10.73
N PRO A 117 2.59 10.80 11.78
CA PRO A 117 1.94 10.63 13.09
C PRO A 117 1.39 11.94 13.69
N SER A 118 1.95 13.09 13.33
CA SER A 118 1.48 14.41 13.80
C SER A 118 0.30 14.99 13.00
N THR A 119 0.01 14.46 11.81
CA THR A 119 -1.06 14.97 10.94
C THR A 119 -2.24 14.02 10.85
N SER A 120 -2.06 12.74 11.19
CA SER A 120 -3.13 11.75 11.11
C SER A 120 -4.24 12.03 12.12
N PRO A 121 -5.52 12.07 11.70
CA PRO A 121 -6.65 12.23 12.61
C PRO A 121 -6.96 10.96 13.40
N SER A 122 -6.60 9.78 12.88
CA SER A 122 -6.94 8.48 13.43
C SER A 122 -5.84 7.89 14.33
N GLY A 123 -4.58 8.24 14.09
CA GLY A 123 -3.42 7.56 14.70
C GLY A 123 -3.18 6.16 14.14
N ASN A 124 -3.85 5.79 13.05
CA ASN A 124 -3.80 4.48 12.42
C ASN A 124 -2.65 4.43 11.41
N TYR A 125 -1.77 3.43 11.52
CA TYR A 125 -0.57 3.35 10.68
C TYR A 125 -0.87 3.05 9.20
N HIS A 126 -2.04 2.49 8.86
CA HIS A 126 -2.36 2.20 7.45
C HIS A 126 -2.36 3.49 6.60
N GLY A 127 -3.02 4.55 7.09
CA GLY A 127 -3.00 5.91 6.52
C GLY A 127 -1.67 6.65 6.61
N MET A 128 -0.57 5.99 6.98
CA MET A 128 0.75 6.59 7.18
C MET A 128 1.86 5.85 6.42
N VAL A 129 1.57 4.71 5.79
CA VAL A 129 2.61 3.82 5.25
C VAL A 129 3.43 4.48 4.15
N MET A 130 2.84 5.32 3.30
CA MET A 130 3.58 6.05 2.26
C MET A 130 4.57 7.02 2.90
N ARG A 131 4.15 7.74 3.95
CA ARG A 131 5.03 8.66 4.69
C ARG A 131 6.19 7.93 5.36
N ASN A 132 5.96 6.71 5.84
CA ASN A 132 7.03 5.86 6.36
C ASN A 132 8.01 5.43 5.25
N LEU A 133 7.51 5.01 4.09
CA LEU A 133 8.33 4.64 2.94
C LEU A 133 9.17 5.82 2.41
N MET A 134 8.72 7.07 2.60
CA MET A 134 9.48 8.29 2.32
C MET A 134 10.58 8.60 3.37
N GLY A 135 10.71 7.79 4.42
CA GLY A 135 11.78 7.89 5.41
C GLY A 135 11.54 8.93 6.51
N HIS A 136 10.28 9.20 6.86
CA HIS A 136 9.96 10.13 7.94
C HIS A 136 10.41 9.59 9.31
N GLU A 137 11.16 10.38 10.08
CA GLU A 137 11.86 9.92 11.29
C GLU A 137 10.96 9.47 12.46
N ALA A 138 9.68 9.82 12.42
CA ALA A 138 8.73 9.48 13.48
C ALA A 138 8.41 7.97 13.57
N PHE A 139 8.75 7.17 12.55
CA PHE A 139 8.49 5.72 12.51
C PHE A 139 9.68 4.90 13.03
N ASP A 140 9.38 3.79 13.69
CA ASP A 140 10.40 2.96 14.33
C ASP A 140 11.25 2.14 13.36
N ILE A 141 10.63 1.68 12.26
CA ILE A 141 11.29 0.89 11.22
C ILE A 141 11.40 1.77 9.98
N GLN A 142 12.63 2.01 9.54
CA GLN A 142 12.95 2.87 8.40
C GLN A 142 13.34 2.02 7.19
N PRO A 143 12.97 2.42 5.96
CA PRO A 143 13.48 1.79 4.76
C PRO A 143 14.99 2.07 4.62
N ALA A 144 15.77 1.08 4.18
CA ALA A 144 17.20 1.26 3.93
C ALA A 144 17.47 2.30 2.82
N LEU A 145 16.56 2.39 1.85
CA LEU A 145 16.53 3.40 0.81
C LEU A 145 15.12 4.01 0.75
N PRO A 146 14.90 5.19 1.36
CA PRO A 146 13.62 5.89 1.30
C PRO A 146 13.17 6.21 -0.13
N LEU A 147 11.86 6.24 -0.36
CA LEU A 147 11.27 6.69 -1.61
C LEU A 147 11.42 8.20 -1.75
N ALA A 148 11.93 8.63 -2.91
CA ALA A 148 11.83 10.03 -3.32
C ALA A 148 10.43 10.31 -3.91
N PRO A 149 9.92 11.56 -3.81
CA PRO A 149 8.63 11.95 -4.39
C PRO A 149 8.40 11.53 -5.85
N HIS A 150 9.42 11.63 -6.69
CA HIS A 150 9.34 11.27 -8.12
C HIS A 150 9.19 9.76 -8.37
N GLN A 151 9.27 8.94 -7.33
CA GLN A 151 9.00 7.51 -7.38
C GLN A 151 7.53 7.18 -7.12
N ILE A 152 6.70 8.15 -6.75
CA ILE A 152 5.32 7.91 -6.31
C ILE A 152 4.34 8.42 -7.36
N GLY A 153 3.24 7.71 -7.55
CA GLY A 153 2.09 8.19 -8.31
C GLY A 153 0.79 7.58 -7.79
N TYR A 154 -0.27 8.37 -7.73
CA TYR A 154 -1.56 7.96 -7.18
C TYR A 154 -2.61 7.79 -8.28
N LEU A 155 -3.44 6.75 -8.15
CA LEU A 155 -4.54 6.44 -9.06
C LEU A 155 -5.77 6.01 -8.25
N GLY A 156 -6.87 6.75 -8.37
CA GLY A 156 -8.13 6.40 -7.71
C GLY A 156 -8.52 7.28 -6.52
N LEU A 157 -7.67 8.26 -6.16
CA LEU A 157 -7.88 9.12 -4.99
C LEU A 157 -9.24 9.80 -5.05
N ARG A 158 -9.95 9.80 -3.93
CA ARG A 158 -11.21 10.53 -3.79
C ARG A 158 -11.56 10.89 -2.35
N ASP A 159 -10.84 10.33 -1.39
CA ASP A 159 -10.94 10.67 0.02
C ASP A 159 -9.53 10.99 0.55
N THR A 160 -9.25 12.29 0.72
CA THR A 160 -7.95 12.79 1.18
C THR A 160 -8.15 14.02 2.05
N GLU A 161 -7.34 14.15 3.10
CA GLU A 161 -7.33 15.34 3.95
C GLU A 161 -6.42 16.46 3.44
N ALA A 162 -6.65 17.68 3.95
CA ALA A 162 -5.90 18.87 3.55
C ALA A 162 -4.39 18.75 3.81
N GLU A 163 -4.01 18.03 4.87
CA GLU A 163 -2.61 17.75 5.21
C GLU A 163 -1.95 16.80 4.21
N GLU A 164 -2.68 15.82 3.68
CA GLU A 164 -2.19 14.91 2.63
C GLU A 164 -2.06 15.65 1.30
N ASP A 165 -3.09 16.42 0.94
CA ASP A 165 -3.11 17.30 -0.24
C ASP A 165 -1.90 18.24 -0.26
N ALA A 166 -1.57 18.83 0.90
CA ALA A 166 -0.43 19.72 1.04
C ALA A 166 0.89 19.01 0.74
N VAL A 167 1.08 17.79 1.26
CA VAL A 167 2.29 17.00 0.99
C VAL A 167 2.38 16.62 -0.49
N ILE A 168 1.28 16.16 -1.09
CA ILE A 168 1.23 15.79 -2.51
C ILE A 168 1.61 16.99 -3.39
N ALA A 169 1.06 18.17 -3.09
CA ALA A 169 1.35 19.39 -3.81
C ALA A 169 2.80 19.87 -3.62
N GLU A 170 3.31 19.89 -2.38
CA GLU A 170 4.70 20.26 -2.06
C GLU A 170 5.70 19.36 -2.79
N CYS A 171 5.44 18.06 -2.80
CA CYS A 171 6.28 17.04 -3.41
C CYS A 171 6.07 16.90 -4.93
N ALA A 172 5.10 17.61 -5.51
CA ALA A 172 4.68 17.52 -6.90
C ALA A 172 4.42 16.07 -7.36
N ILE A 173 3.77 15.27 -6.51
CA ILE A 173 3.46 13.87 -6.79
C ILE A 173 2.28 13.82 -7.78
N PRO A 174 2.42 13.11 -8.93
CA PRO A 174 1.31 12.95 -9.85
C PRO A 174 0.17 12.16 -9.18
N ARG A 175 -1.04 12.70 -9.25
CA ARG A 175 -2.25 12.06 -8.72
C ARG A 175 -3.41 12.19 -9.69
N PHE A 176 -4.24 11.15 -9.73
CA PHE A 176 -5.46 11.11 -10.54
C PHE A 176 -6.58 10.49 -9.72
N ASN A 177 -7.75 11.13 -9.74
CA ASN A 177 -8.91 10.64 -9.01
C ASN A 177 -9.60 9.48 -9.74
N ALA A 178 -10.52 8.81 -9.06
CA ALA A 178 -11.26 7.68 -9.63
C ALA A 178 -11.99 8.05 -10.94
N ALA A 179 -12.59 9.25 -11.04
CA ALA A 179 -13.29 9.69 -12.24
C ALA A 179 -12.34 9.88 -13.45
N GLU A 180 -11.15 10.43 -13.23
CA GLU A 180 -10.10 10.55 -14.25
C GLU A 180 -9.60 9.19 -14.71
N VAL A 181 -9.44 8.24 -13.77
CA VAL A 181 -9.01 6.87 -14.08
C VAL A 181 -10.12 6.08 -14.80
N MET A 182 -11.40 6.33 -14.50
CA MET A 182 -12.55 5.71 -15.17
C MET A 182 -12.75 6.19 -16.61
N ALA A 183 -12.25 7.37 -16.97
CA ALA A 183 -12.43 7.95 -18.31
C ALA A 183 -11.65 7.17 -19.39
N ASP A 184 -12.19 7.13 -20.61
CA ASP A 184 -11.55 6.49 -21.77
C ASP A 184 -10.17 7.09 -22.08
N ASN A 185 -9.99 8.39 -21.79
CA ASN A 185 -8.76 9.14 -21.97
C ASN A 185 -7.93 9.27 -20.68
N ALA A 186 -8.04 8.29 -19.76
CA ALA A 186 -7.31 8.30 -18.50
C ALA A 186 -5.81 8.61 -18.72
N PRO A 187 -5.22 9.50 -17.92
CA PRO A 187 -3.87 10.04 -18.12
C PRO A 187 -2.75 9.07 -17.68
N LEU A 188 -2.93 7.77 -17.93
CA LEU A 188 -2.02 6.71 -17.50
C LEU A 188 -0.62 6.85 -18.12
N ASP A 189 -0.54 7.27 -19.39
CA ASP A 189 0.74 7.55 -20.05
C ASP A 189 1.50 8.68 -19.33
N ALA A 190 0.82 9.66 -18.74
CA ALA A 190 1.48 10.77 -18.05
C ALA A 190 2.28 10.29 -16.83
N VAL A 191 1.75 9.33 -16.06
CA VAL A 191 2.47 8.75 -14.91
C VAL A 191 3.64 7.89 -15.38
N ILE A 192 3.43 7.09 -16.41
CA ILE A 192 4.50 6.25 -16.98
C ILE A 192 5.64 7.12 -17.52
N ASP A 193 5.31 8.21 -18.22
CA ASP A 193 6.31 9.14 -18.76
C ASP A 193 7.02 9.90 -17.65
N HIS A 194 6.31 10.29 -16.58
CA HIS A 194 6.92 10.85 -15.37
C HIS A 194 7.98 9.89 -14.80
N PHE A 195 7.65 8.62 -14.62
CA PHE A 195 8.58 7.62 -14.11
C PHE A 195 9.78 7.41 -15.04
N LYS A 196 9.54 7.22 -16.34
CA LYS A 196 10.63 7.03 -17.33
C LYS A 196 11.58 8.23 -17.36
N LYS A 197 11.05 9.45 -17.31
CA LYS A 197 11.86 10.68 -17.28
C LYS A 197 12.75 10.76 -16.03
N ASN A 198 12.29 10.21 -14.90
CA ASN A 198 13.04 10.16 -13.66
C ASN A 198 13.88 8.87 -13.49
N GLY A 199 14.12 8.13 -14.57
CA GLY A 199 15.03 6.97 -14.55
C GLY A 199 14.47 5.73 -13.85
N ILE A 200 13.16 5.70 -13.58
CA ILE A 200 12.47 4.51 -13.10
C ILE A 200 12.46 3.44 -14.19
N THR A 201 12.66 2.20 -13.77
CA THR A 201 12.76 1.05 -14.67
C THR A 201 11.73 -0.03 -14.40
N HIS A 202 11.15 -0.05 -13.20
CA HIS A 202 10.19 -1.06 -12.76
C HIS A 202 9.05 -0.40 -12.01
N LEU A 203 7.86 -0.99 -12.07
CA LEU A 203 6.71 -0.63 -11.25
C LEU A 203 6.63 -1.52 -10.01
N TYR A 204 6.20 -0.94 -8.91
CA TYR A 204 5.54 -1.66 -7.82
C TYR A 204 4.08 -1.22 -7.80
N LEU A 205 3.14 -2.17 -7.85
CA LEU A 205 1.71 -1.88 -7.86
C LEU A 205 1.12 -2.14 -6.48
N HIS A 206 0.82 -1.08 -5.73
CA HIS A 206 0.01 -1.20 -4.52
C HIS A 206 -1.46 -1.11 -4.91
N VAL A 207 -2.25 -2.11 -4.57
CA VAL A 207 -3.70 -2.11 -4.81
C VAL A 207 -4.41 -2.25 -3.48
N ASP A 208 -4.96 -1.15 -3.00
CA ASP A 208 -5.99 -1.17 -1.96
C ASP A 208 -7.31 -1.66 -2.60
N CYS A 209 -8.00 -2.57 -1.94
CA CYS A 209 -9.30 -3.02 -2.43
C CYS A 209 -10.36 -1.91 -2.40
N ASP A 210 -10.24 -0.92 -1.52
CA ASP A 210 -11.21 0.18 -1.41
C ASP A 210 -11.13 1.20 -2.55
N VAL A 211 -10.14 1.09 -3.44
CA VAL A 211 -10.14 1.81 -4.72
C VAL A 211 -11.36 1.44 -5.57
N MET A 212 -11.95 0.27 -5.34
CA MET A 212 -13.17 -0.16 -6.00
C MET A 212 -14.39 0.52 -5.38
N ASP A 213 -15.39 0.81 -6.22
CA ASP A 213 -16.63 1.42 -5.76
C ASP A 213 -17.39 0.51 -4.78
N GLU A 214 -17.74 1.06 -3.60
CA GLU A 214 -18.44 0.33 -2.53
C GLU A 214 -19.71 -0.40 -2.99
N LYS A 215 -20.40 0.13 -4.02
CA LYS A 215 -21.63 -0.47 -4.55
C LYS A 215 -21.38 -1.86 -5.14
N PHE A 216 -20.18 -2.09 -5.68
CA PHE A 216 -19.79 -3.35 -6.30
C PHE A 216 -18.87 -4.18 -5.42
N PHE A 217 -18.09 -3.53 -4.55
CA PHE A 217 -17.15 -4.20 -3.66
C PHE A 217 -17.15 -3.58 -2.24
N PRO A 218 -18.15 -3.89 -1.39
CA PRO A 218 -18.22 -3.37 -0.03
C PRO A 218 -17.36 -4.15 0.98
N HIS A 219 -16.57 -5.12 0.51
CA HIS A 219 -15.80 -6.07 1.35
C HIS A 219 -14.42 -5.52 1.68
N VAL A 220 -14.41 -4.31 2.25
CA VAL A 220 -13.20 -3.54 2.57
C VAL A 220 -13.31 -2.88 3.94
N HIS A 221 -12.20 -2.35 4.44
CA HIS A 221 -12.20 -1.68 5.73
C HIS A 221 -12.90 -0.31 5.70
N VAL A 222 -12.56 0.52 4.71
CA VAL A 222 -13.08 1.89 4.54
C VAL A 222 -13.70 2.01 3.15
N PRO A 223 -14.98 1.59 2.97
CA PRO A 223 -15.62 1.63 1.66
C PRO A 223 -15.89 3.08 1.24
N GLU A 224 -15.48 3.43 0.02
CA GLU A 224 -15.70 4.76 -0.55
C GLU A 224 -16.53 4.70 -1.85
N PRO A 225 -17.56 5.57 -2.03
CA PRO A 225 -18.37 5.62 -3.24
C PRO A 225 -17.61 6.19 -4.43
N ASP A 226 -18.18 6.03 -5.64
CA ASP A 226 -17.67 6.60 -6.89
C ASP A 226 -16.24 6.13 -7.26
N GLY A 227 -15.93 4.88 -6.89
CA GLY A 227 -14.65 4.22 -7.15
C GLY A 227 -14.56 3.52 -8.50
N LEU A 228 -13.52 2.71 -8.67
CA LEU A 228 -13.31 1.92 -9.88
C LEU A 228 -14.25 0.72 -9.94
N THR A 229 -14.66 0.36 -11.15
CA THR A 229 -15.24 -0.97 -11.39
C THR A 229 -14.12 -2.01 -11.50
N LEU A 230 -14.38 -3.26 -11.09
CA LEU A 230 -13.41 -4.35 -11.24
C LEU A 230 -12.88 -4.50 -12.69
N PRO A 231 -13.72 -4.47 -13.75
CA PRO A 231 -13.22 -4.48 -15.12
C PRO A 231 -12.24 -3.34 -15.42
N ARG A 232 -12.51 -2.13 -14.91
CA ARG A 232 -11.62 -0.98 -15.12
C ARG A 232 -10.30 -1.14 -14.39
N LEU A 233 -10.33 -1.62 -13.14
CA LEU A 233 -9.11 -1.93 -12.39
C LEU A 233 -8.26 -2.98 -13.11
N LEU A 234 -8.88 -4.04 -13.63
CA LEU A 234 -8.16 -5.06 -14.40
C LEU A 234 -7.56 -4.52 -15.70
N GLU A 235 -8.29 -3.68 -16.44
CA GLU A 235 -7.78 -3.01 -17.64
C GLU A 235 -6.58 -2.12 -17.31
N LEU A 236 -6.69 -1.32 -16.25
CA LEU A 236 -5.61 -0.47 -15.74
C LEU A 236 -4.35 -1.30 -15.43
N LEU A 237 -4.48 -2.37 -14.64
CA LEU A 237 -3.33 -3.21 -14.25
C LEU A 237 -2.69 -3.90 -15.47
N GLN A 238 -3.48 -4.36 -16.43
CA GLN A 238 -2.99 -4.94 -17.69
C GLN A 238 -2.24 -3.90 -18.52
N TYR A 239 -2.80 -2.69 -18.62
CA TYR A 239 -2.20 -1.58 -19.33
C TYR A 239 -0.85 -1.19 -18.70
N LEU A 240 -0.79 -0.97 -17.39
CA LEU A 240 0.44 -0.60 -16.68
C LEU A 240 1.55 -1.66 -16.87
N ARG A 241 1.20 -2.94 -16.75
CA ARG A 241 2.12 -4.06 -17.00
C ARG A 241 2.64 -4.09 -18.44
N SER A 242 1.85 -3.64 -19.41
CA SER A 242 2.29 -3.55 -20.82
C SER A 242 3.29 -2.42 -21.07
N LYS A 243 3.33 -1.41 -20.19
CA LYS A 243 4.12 -0.18 -20.38
C LYS A 243 5.47 -0.21 -19.68
N MET A 244 5.59 -0.92 -18.55
CA MET A 244 6.82 -1.02 -17.78
C MET A 244 6.86 -2.36 -17.00
N PRO A 245 8.04 -3.00 -16.86
CA PRO A 245 8.17 -4.21 -16.05
C PRO A 245 7.66 -4.01 -14.61
N VAL A 246 7.03 -5.02 -14.02
CA VAL A 246 6.54 -4.99 -12.63
C VAL A 246 7.48 -5.81 -11.74
N ALA A 247 8.03 -5.17 -10.71
CA ALA A 247 8.92 -5.79 -9.72
C ALA A 247 8.17 -6.47 -8.56
N GLY A 248 6.93 -6.03 -8.30
CA GLY A 248 6.08 -6.62 -7.28
C GLY A 248 4.72 -5.94 -7.23
N CYS A 249 3.81 -6.52 -6.45
CA CYS A 249 2.52 -5.92 -6.18
C CYS A 249 2.00 -6.29 -4.79
N CYS A 250 0.97 -5.58 -4.33
CA CYS A 250 0.18 -6.02 -3.21
C CYS A 250 -1.33 -5.86 -3.43
N LEU A 251 -2.09 -6.62 -2.65
CA LEU A 251 -3.54 -6.53 -2.53
C LEU A 251 -3.92 -6.52 -1.05
N THR A 252 -4.40 -5.38 -0.56
CA THR A 252 -4.65 -5.06 0.86
C THR A 252 -6.11 -4.71 1.12
N GLU A 253 -6.47 -4.55 2.39
CA GLU A 253 -7.78 -4.11 2.92
C GLU A 253 -8.99 -5.00 2.57
N TYR A 254 -8.77 -6.21 2.07
CA TYR A 254 -9.87 -7.16 1.86
C TYR A 254 -10.44 -7.66 3.20
N ALA A 255 -11.74 -7.45 3.41
CA ALA A 255 -12.40 -7.55 4.69
C ALA A 255 -13.71 -8.38 4.63
#